data_AF-A0A5N9G738-F1
#
_entry.id   AF-A0A5N9G738-F1
#
_cell.length_a   1.000
_cell.length_b   1.000
_cell.length_c   1.000
_cell.angle_alpha   90.00
_cell.angle_beta   90.00
_cell.angle_gamma   90.00
#
_symmetry.space_group_name_H-M   'P 1'
#
loop_
_entity.id
_entity.type
_entity.pdbx_description
1 polymer ?
#
loop_
_entity_poly.entity_id
_entity_poly.type
_entity_poly.pdbx_seq_one_letter_code
_entity_poly.pdbx_strand_id
1 'polypeptide(L)'
;MTQSESKRREFQLHWGRGTIAEEATYEGRRHKPTIQLLEFEDGSVSIRFCHYSHSGRFQRSPLIVDEENIDGLRDALESAPKLKALLERLVG
;
A
#
# COMPACT_ATOMS: atom_id res chain seq x y z
N MET A 1 -19.90 7.36 -17.51
CA MET A 1 -18.45 7.63 -17.45
C MET A 1 -17.79 6.38 -16.90
N THR A 2 -17.23 5.58 -17.81
CA THR A 2 -16.56 4.32 -17.52
C THR A 2 -15.27 4.61 -16.77
N GLN A 3 -15.14 4.11 -15.54
CA GLN A 3 -13.87 4.10 -14.82
C GLN A 3 -12.86 3.38 -15.72
N SER A 4 -11.88 4.12 -16.25
CA SER A 4 -10.79 3.54 -17.01
C SER A 4 -10.08 2.54 -16.12
N GLU A 5 -9.83 1.33 -16.64
CA GLU A 5 -8.92 0.35 -16.07
C GLU A 5 -7.68 1.06 -15.51
N SER A 6 -7.62 1.25 -14.19
CA SER A 6 -6.49 1.91 -13.56
C SER A 6 -5.28 1.02 -13.80
N LYS A 7 -4.41 1.46 -14.71
CA LYS A 7 -3.14 0.81 -15.05
C LYS A 7 -2.49 0.28 -13.77
N ARG A 8 -2.46 -1.05 -13.59
CA ARG A 8 -1.83 -1.68 -12.43
C ARG A 8 -0.40 -1.14 -12.35
N ARG A 9 -0.08 -0.46 -11.25
CA ARG A 9 1.25 0.14 -11.07
C ARG A 9 2.25 -0.98 -10.85
N GLU A 10 3.32 -0.98 -11.64
CA GLU A 10 4.40 -1.95 -11.50
C GLU A 10 5.37 -1.52 -10.40
N PHE A 11 6.05 -2.49 -9.81
CA PHE A 11 7.20 -2.24 -8.94
C PHE A 11 8.41 -3.04 -9.44
N GLN A 12 9.60 -2.52 -9.13
CA GLN A 12 10.86 -3.20 -9.36
C GLN A 12 11.72 -3.09 -8.11
N LEU A 13 12.14 -4.24 -7.58
CA LEU A 13 13.07 -4.40 -6.47
C LEU A 13 14.32 -5.10 -7.00
N HIS A 14 15.44 -5.05 -6.26
CA HIS A 14 16.68 -5.67 -6.74
C HIS A 14 16.62 -7.20 -6.78
N TRP A 15 15.60 -7.82 -6.18
CA TRP A 15 15.39 -9.26 -6.11
C TRP A 15 14.14 -9.74 -6.86
N GLY A 16 13.41 -8.85 -7.54
CA GLY A 16 12.19 -9.24 -8.24
C GLY A 16 11.34 -8.04 -8.68
N ARG A 17 10.34 -8.32 -9.51
CA ARG A 17 9.39 -7.34 -10.02
C ARG A 17 7.97 -7.91 -10.03
N GLY A 18 7.01 -7.03 -10.22
CA GLY A 18 5.61 -7.42 -10.25
C GLY A 18 4.67 -6.21 -10.25
N THR A 19 3.46 -6.42 -9.77
CA THR A 19 2.41 -5.40 -9.74
C THR A 19 1.95 -5.08 -8.31
N ILE A 20 1.55 -3.84 -8.08
CA ILE A 20 0.81 -3.45 -6.88
C ILE A 20 -0.64 -3.90 -7.10
N ALA A 21 -1.01 -5.01 -6.46
CA ALA A 21 -2.31 -5.65 -6.63
C ALA A 21 -3.42 -4.90 -5.87
N GLU A 22 -3.10 -4.44 -4.65
CA GLU A 22 -3.99 -3.61 -3.82
C GLU A 22 -3.14 -2.55 -3.09
N GLU A 23 -3.76 -1.43 -2.75
CA GLU A 23 -3.13 -0.35 -1.99
C GLU A 23 -4.16 0.31 -1.08
N ALA A 24 -3.79 0.51 0.19
CA ALA A 24 -4.52 1.33 1.14
C ALA A 24 -3.68 2.56 1.46
N THR A 25 -4.24 3.75 1.23
CA THR A 25 -3.57 5.03 1.46
C THR A 25 -4.48 5.95 2.28
N TYR A 26 -3.90 6.59 3.28
CA TYR A 26 -4.55 7.65 4.04
C TYR A 26 -3.84 8.99 3.80
N GLU A 27 -4.58 10.09 3.74
CA GLU A 27 -4.03 11.44 3.59
C GLU A 27 -3.88 12.10 4.96
N GLY A 28 -2.81 11.74 5.67
CA GLY A 28 -2.51 12.30 6.99
C GLY A 28 -1.85 13.66 6.93
N ARG A 29 -1.71 14.34 8.07
CA ARG A 29 -1.20 15.72 8.12
C ARG A 29 0.19 15.92 7.49
N ARG A 30 1.11 14.97 7.68
CA ARG A 30 2.55 15.16 7.32
C ARG A 30 2.94 14.48 6.01
N HIS A 31 2.30 13.36 5.70
CA HIS A 31 2.61 12.51 4.57
C HIS A 31 1.39 11.64 4.26
N LYS A 32 1.47 10.89 3.16
CA LYS A 32 0.45 9.92 2.77
C LYS A 32 0.96 8.52 3.13
N PRO A 33 0.67 8.00 4.33
CA PRO A 33 1.03 6.63 4.69
C PRO A 33 0.27 5.66 3.79
N THR A 34 0.99 4.63 3.33
CA THR A 34 0.48 3.70 2.32
C THR A 34 0.95 2.28 2.60
N ILE A 35 0.04 1.32 2.56
CA ILE A 35 0.34 -0.11 2.59
C ILE A 35 -0.03 -0.71 1.23
N GLN A 36 0.90 -1.44 0.63
CA GLN A 36 0.75 -2.05 -0.69
C GLN A 36 0.83 -3.57 -0.59
N LEU A 37 -0.07 -4.24 -1.30
CA LEU A 37 0.06 -5.66 -1.64
C LEU A 37 0.84 -5.77 -2.94
N LEU A 38 2.02 -6.37 -2.86
CA LEU A 38 2.87 -6.68 -4.00
C LEU A 38 2.58 -8.10 -4.46
N GLU A 39 2.28 -8.27 -5.75
CA GLU A 39 2.17 -9.57 -6.41
C GLU A 39 3.33 -9.70 -7.41
N PHE A 40 4.23 -10.63 -7.14
CA PHE A 40 5.41 -10.91 -7.97
C PHE A 40 5.01 -11.76 -9.19
N GLU A 41 5.85 -11.73 -10.24
CA GLU A 41 5.61 -12.51 -11.47
C GLU A 41 5.58 -14.04 -11.23
N ASP A 42 6.21 -14.52 -10.15
CA ASP A 42 6.18 -15.93 -9.74
C ASP A 42 4.93 -16.31 -8.92
N GLY A 43 4.01 -15.36 -8.73
CA GLY A 43 2.77 -15.52 -7.97
C GLY A 43 2.93 -15.38 -6.45
N SER A 44 4.14 -15.16 -5.94
CA SER A 44 4.34 -14.85 -4.53
C SER A 44 3.82 -13.44 -4.18
N VAL A 45 3.42 -13.25 -2.92
CA VAL A 45 2.90 -11.97 -2.43
C VAL A 45 3.73 -11.42 -1.28
N SER A 46 3.77 -10.10 -1.15
CA SER A 46 4.44 -9.41 -0.04
C SER A 46 3.71 -8.12 0.33
N ILE A 47 3.84 -7.69 1.58
CA ILE A 47 3.30 -6.42 2.06
C ILE A 47 4.42 -5.39 2.11
N ARG A 48 4.21 -4.22 1.49
CA ARG A 48 5.13 -3.09 1.58
C ARG A 48 4.49 -1.94 2.35
N PHE A 49 5.18 -1.51 3.41
CA PHE A 49 4.87 -0.31 4.17
C PHE A 49 5.70 0.85 3.61
N CYS A 50 5.04 1.90 3.15
CA CYS A 50 5.71 3.04 2.53
C CYS A 50 4.91 4.33 2.75
N HIS A 51 5.45 5.44 2.28
CA HIS A 51 4.71 6.70 2.25
C HIS A 51 5.06 7.52 1.02
N TYR A 52 4.12 8.36 0.63
CA TYR A 52 4.33 9.41 -0.35
C TYR A 52 4.37 10.76 0.36
N SER A 53 5.13 11.70 -0.18
CA SER A 53 4.91 13.12 0.17
C SER A 53 3.55 13.56 -0.33
N HIS A 54 3.08 14.70 0.16
CA HIS A 54 1.85 15.32 -0.36
C HIS A 54 1.91 15.65 -1.85
N SER A 55 3.12 15.89 -2.37
CA SER A 55 3.39 16.04 -3.80
C SER A 55 3.43 14.73 -4.60
N GLY A 56 3.10 13.59 -3.98
CA GLY A 56 3.03 12.28 -4.63
C GLY A 56 4.38 11.59 -4.85
N ARG A 57 5.46 12.08 -4.24
CA ARG A 57 6.79 11.46 -4.37
C ARG A 57 6.96 10.31 -3.38
N PHE A 58 7.27 9.12 -3.89
CA PHE A 58 7.61 7.95 -3.07
C PHE A 58 8.82 8.23 -2.19
N GLN A 59 8.69 7.96 -0.89
CA GLN A 59 9.75 8.15 0.09
C GLN A 59 10.40 6.81 0.45
N ARG A 60 11.73 6.84 0.61
CA ARG A 60 12.54 5.64 0.94
C ARG A 60 12.88 5.52 2.42
N SER A 61 12.51 6.50 3.23
CA SER A 61 12.58 6.42 4.68
C SER A 61 11.58 5.40 5.22
N PRO A 62 11.78 4.89 6.44
CA PRO A 62 10.78 4.10 7.13
C PRO A 62 9.42 4.81 7.15
N LEU A 63 8.34 4.04 7.02
CA LEU A 63 7.01 4.53 7.34
C LEU A 63 6.90 4.68 8.87
N ILE A 64 6.56 5.88 9.33
CA ILE A 64 6.29 6.18 10.74
C ILE A 64 4.83 6.61 10.82
N VAL A 65 4.03 5.91 11.61
CA VAL A 65 2.59 6.16 11.79
C VAL A 65 2.30 6.61 13.22
N ASP A 66 1.45 7.62 13.35
CA ASP A 66 0.79 7.98 14.61
C ASP A 66 -0.61 7.35 14.69
N GLU A 67 -1.31 7.54 15.81
CA GLU A 67 -2.64 6.95 16.05
C GLU A 67 -3.66 7.36 14.98
N GLU A 68 -3.66 8.64 14.56
CA GLU A 68 -4.50 9.15 13.47
C GLU A 68 -4.24 8.37 12.17
N ASN A 69 -2.97 8.10 11.87
CA ASN A 69 -2.61 7.33 10.67
C ASN A 69 -3.09 5.88 10.77
N ILE A 70 -3.07 5.29 11.96
CA ILE A 70 -3.54 3.90 12.17
C ILE A 70 -5.04 3.80 11.87
N ASP A 71 -5.85 4.71 12.40
CA ASP A 71 -7.29 4.70 12.16
C ASP A 71 -7.62 4.98 10.68
N GLY A 72 -6.95 5.97 10.08
CA GLY A 72 -7.12 6.25 8.66
C GLY A 72 -6.71 5.10 7.73
N LEU A 73 -5.63 4.38 8.07
CA LEU A 73 -5.22 3.18 7.33
C LEU A 73 -6.20 2.02 7.51
N ARG A 74 -6.77 1.86 8.71
CA ARG A 74 -7.80 0.85 8.99
C ARG A 74 -9.01 1.05 8.07
N ASP A 75 -9.49 2.28 7.95
CA ASP A 75 -10.61 2.61 7.07
C ASP A 75 -10.26 2.40 5.59
N ALA A 76 -9.06 2.79 5.17
CA ALA A 76 -8.58 2.61 3.80
C ALA A 76 -8.48 1.12 3.40
N LEU A 77 -8.18 0.23 4.37
CA LEU A 77 -8.07 -1.20 4.14
C LEU A 77 -9.41 -1.88 3.78
N GLU A 78 -10.56 -1.25 4.05
CA GLU A 78 -11.86 -1.78 3.62
C GLU A 78 -11.98 -1.89 2.08
N SER A 79 -11.20 -1.08 1.35
CA SER A 79 -11.12 -1.15 -0.12
C SER A 79 -10.04 -2.11 -0.64
N ALA A 80 -9.29 -2.77 0.25
CA ALA A 80 -8.17 -3.65 -0.06
C ALA A 80 -8.29 -4.99 0.71
N PRO A 81 -9.29 -5.83 0.37
CA PRO A 81 -9.66 -6.98 1.19
C PRO A 81 -8.59 -8.07 1.27
N LYS A 82 -7.79 -8.30 0.21
CA LYS A 82 -6.69 -9.30 0.28
C LYS A 82 -5.57 -8.79 1.17
N LEU A 83 -5.25 -7.51 1.07
CA LEU A 83 -4.26 -6.86 1.92
C LEU A 83 -4.71 -6.87 3.38
N LYS A 84 -5.97 -6.51 3.66
CA LYS A 84 -6.56 -6.54 4.99
C LYS A 84 -6.47 -7.92 5.63
N ALA A 85 -6.85 -8.97 4.89
CA ALA A 85 -6.77 -10.35 5.39
C ALA A 85 -5.34 -10.80 5.74
N LEU A 86 -4.33 -10.35 4.98
CA LEU A 86 -2.93 -10.65 5.31
C LEU A 86 -2.44 -9.88 6.55
N LEU A 87 -2.88 -8.64 6.73
CA LEU A 87 -2.56 -7.85 7.93
C LEU A 87 -3.24 -8.41 9.18
N GLU A 88 -4.51 -8.83 9.09
CA GLU A 88 -5.21 -9.52 10.18
C GLU A 88 -4.45 -10.78 10.60
N ARG A 89 -3.97 -11.59 9.64
CA ARG A 89 -3.11 -12.75 9.92
C ARG A 89 -1.78 -12.40 10.61
N LEU A 90 -1.24 -11.20 10.40
CA LEU A 90 0.01 -10.76 11.00
C LEU A 90 -0.19 -10.34 12.47
N VAL A 91 -1.30 -9.68 12.78
CA VAL A 91 -1.54 -9.08 14.11
C VAL A 91 -2.34 -9.99 15.05
N GLY A 92 -3.08 -10.97 14.52
CA GLY A 92 -3.87 -11.93 15.30
C GLY A 92 -5.36 -11.66 15.24
#